data_AF-A0A5B7R9T0-F1
#
_entry.id   AF-A0A5B7R9T0-F1
#
_cell.length_a   1.000
_cell.length_b   1.000
_cell.length_c   1.000
_cell.angle_alpha   90.00
_cell.angle_beta   90.00
_cell.angle_gamma   90.00
#
_symmetry.space_group_name_H-M   'P 1'
#
loop_
_entity.id
_entity.type
_entity.pdbx_description
1 polymer ?
#
loop_
_entity_poly.entity_id
_entity_poly.type
_entity_poly.pdbx_seq_one_letter_code
_entity_poly.pdbx_strand_id
1 'polypeptide(L)'
;MDLEQWAAALHDSLATRGGPGRLLYLYVDRADLAVVSGLADPDLALDDLCGAFRAEQTVEPFARQARAAEQWRRSGWVGPCPFLPALAMTVLAVTEEPLGSSHGVYRRLNDLLGLEPDAKEPPGYSSHVPQMWQIWNEWLTTEGAHYGRPSARSYPPYVYQGWARSQGIIRHRERLLIEDFVAGVPHARGRDTDRAT
;
A
#
# COMPACT_ATOMS: atom_id res chain seq x y z
N MET A 1 -9.93 6.74 15.59
CA MET A 1 -9.10 5.60 16.02
C MET A 1 -7.69 6.11 16.27
N ASP A 2 -6.93 5.52 17.19
CA ASP A 2 -5.48 5.79 17.24
C ASP A 2 -4.74 5.04 16.12
N LEU A 3 -3.42 5.28 16.00
CA LEU A 3 -2.65 4.74 14.90
C LEU A 3 -2.46 3.21 14.98
N GLU A 4 -2.40 2.66 16.20
CA GLU A 4 -2.28 1.22 16.43
C GLU A 4 -3.59 0.50 16.05
N GLN A 5 -4.73 1.09 16.41
CA GLN A 5 -6.06 0.63 15.98
C GLN A 5 -6.20 0.65 14.46
N TRP A 6 -5.73 1.72 13.80
CA TRP A 6 -5.70 1.78 12.33
C TRP A 6 -4.81 0.69 11.73
N ALA A 7 -3.63 0.45 12.31
CA ALA A 7 -2.72 -0.60 11.84
C ALA A 7 -3.35 -1.99 11.94
N ALA A 8 -4.00 -2.31 13.06
CA ALA A 8 -4.71 -3.57 13.25
C ALA A 8 -5.87 -3.72 12.27
N ALA A 9 -6.74 -2.70 12.15
CA ALA A 9 -7.90 -2.76 11.27
C ALA A 9 -7.51 -2.89 9.79
N LEU A 10 -6.48 -2.17 9.35
CA LEU A 10 -5.93 -2.32 7.99
C LEU A 10 -5.35 -3.72 7.78
N HIS A 11 -4.64 -4.27 8.77
CA HIS A 11 -4.09 -5.62 8.68
C HIS A 11 -5.20 -6.67 8.51
N ASP A 12 -6.23 -6.61 9.34
CA ASP A 12 -7.35 -7.56 9.32
C ASP A 12 -8.14 -7.47 8.01
N SER A 13 -8.36 -6.25 7.50
CA SER A 13 -8.98 -6.02 6.20
C SER A 13 -8.16 -6.61 5.04
N LEU A 14 -6.84 -6.49 5.06
CA LEU A 14 -5.97 -7.10 4.05
C LEU A 14 -5.96 -8.62 4.17
N ALA A 15 -5.88 -9.15 5.38
CA ALA A 15 -5.92 -10.58 5.64
C ALA A 15 -7.21 -11.22 5.09
N THR A 16 -8.35 -10.52 5.25
CA THR A 16 -9.67 -10.96 4.76
C THR A 16 -9.77 -10.91 3.23
N ARG A 17 -9.13 -9.94 2.59
CA ARG A 17 -9.11 -9.80 1.11
C ARG A 17 -8.04 -10.66 0.44
N GLY A 18 -7.06 -11.13 1.22
CA GLY A 18 -5.92 -11.92 0.77
C GLY A 18 -6.27 -13.38 0.47
N GLY A 19 -5.27 -14.10 -0.01
CA GLY A 19 -5.37 -15.54 -0.23
C GLY A 19 -4.04 -16.14 -0.69
N PRO A 20 -3.74 -17.41 -0.31
CA PRO A 20 -2.50 -18.06 -0.68
C PRO A 20 -2.27 -18.04 -2.20
N GLY A 21 -1.07 -17.68 -2.62
CA GLY A 21 -0.66 -17.68 -4.03
C GLY A 21 -1.12 -16.48 -4.86
N ARG A 22 -2.07 -15.66 -4.39
CA ARG A 22 -2.50 -14.41 -5.05
C ARG A 22 -1.57 -13.26 -4.72
N LEU A 23 -1.47 -12.25 -5.58
CA LEU A 23 -0.74 -11.03 -5.25
C LEU A 23 -1.53 -10.24 -4.19
N LEU A 24 -0.89 -9.89 -3.06
CA LEU A 24 -1.53 -9.06 -2.04
C LEU A 24 -1.22 -7.59 -2.30
N TYR A 25 -2.26 -6.79 -2.50
CA TYR A 25 -2.16 -5.36 -2.75
C TYR A 25 -2.68 -4.56 -1.56
N LEU A 26 -1.92 -3.54 -1.14
CA LEU A 26 -2.35 -2.55 -0.14
C LEU A 26 -3.24 -1.46 -0.78
N TYR A 27 -4.12 -1.81 -1.71
CA TYR A 27 -5.01 -0.80 -2.29
C TYR A 27 -5.92 -0.23 -1.18
N VAL A 28 -5.94 1.11 -1.08
CA VAL A 28 -6.75 1.87 -0.14
C VAL A 28 -7.22 3.16 -0.82
N ASP A 29 -8.53 3.40 -0.76
CA ASP A 29 -9.17 4.69 -1.02
C ASP A 29 -10.09 5.11 0.15
N ARG A 30 -10.78 6.24 0.05
CA ARG A 30 -11.67 6.73 1.12
C ARG A 30 -12.79 5.74 1.47
N ALA A 31 -13.33 5.03 0.48
CA ALA A 31 -14.39 4.06 0.73
C ALA A 31 -13.83 2.83 1.47
N ASP A 32 -12.63 2.38 1.12
CA ASP A 32 -11.93 1.34 1.90
C ASP A 32 -11.69 1.80 3.34
N LEU A 33 -11.28 3.06 3.58
CA LEU A 33 -11.08 3.58 4.94
C LEU A 33 -12.37 3.62 5.76
N ALA A 34 -13.50 4.02 5.16
CA ALA A 34 -14.81 3.97 5.81
C ALA A 34 -15.17 2.54 6.25
N VAL A 35 -14.96 1.55 5.37
CA VAL A 35 -15.19 0.13 5.69
C VAL A 35 -14.27 -0.34 6.82
N VAL A 36 -12.98 -0.01 6.76
CA VAL A 36 -11.98 -0.43 7.75
C VAL A 36 -12.24 0.17 9.14
N SER A 37 -12.64 1.44 9.19
CA SER A 37 -12.92 2.14 10.45
C SER A 37 -14.33 1.90 10.99
N GLY A 38 -15.25 1.41 10.16
CA GLY A 38 -16.68 1.34 10.47
C GLY A 38 -17.39 2.70 10.46
N LEU A 39 -16.72 3.77 9.98
CA LEU A 39 -17.31 5.09 9.84
C LEU A 39 -18.16 5.14 8.56
N ALA A 40 -19.37 5.70 8.67
CA ALA A 40 -20.30 5.78 7.53
C ALA A 40 -19.87 6.79 6.46
N ASP A 41 -19.09 7.81 6.84
CA ASP A 41 -18.61 8.87 5.95
C ASP A 41 -17.14 8.64 5.57
N PRO A 42 -16.85 8.41 4.27
CA PRO A 42 -15.48 8.29 3.75
C PRO A 42 -14.57 9.47 4.07
N ASP A 43 -15.09 10.70 4.12
CA ASP A 43 -14.27 11.87 4.41
C ASP A 43 -13.89 11.92 5.89
N LEU A 44 -14.83 11.57 6.79
CA LEU A 44 -14.51 11.42 8.22
C LEU A 44 -13.49 10.31 8.49
N ALA A 45 -13.54 9.22 7.73
CA ALA A 45 -12.57 8.13 7.86
C ALA A 45 -11.16 8.56 7.41
N LEU A 46 -11.07 9.33 6.32
CA LEU A 46 -9.81 9.92 5.88
C LEU A 46 -9.26 10.90 6.92
N ASP A 47 -10.10 11.80 7.43
CA ASP A 47 -9.72 12.79 8.43
C ASP A 47 -9.28 12.13 9.74
N ASP A 48 -9.94 11.06 10.17
CA ASP A 48 -9.57 10.29 11.37
C ASP A 48 -8.20 9.62 11.20
N LEU A 49 -7.93 8.97 10.06
CA LEU A 49 -6.60 8.41 9.75
C LEU A 49 -5.52 9.49 9.72
N CYS A 50 -5.78 10.60 9.01
CA CYS A 50 -4.84 11.72 8.92
C CYS A 50 -4.57 12.31 10.30
N GLY A 51 -5.61 12.50 11.12
CA GLY A 51 -5.51 12.98 12.49
C GLY A 51 -4.68 12.06 13.37
N ALA A 52 -4.93 10.74 13.33
CA ALA A 52 -4.17 9.75 14.06
C ALA A 52 -2.69 9.74 13.64
N PHE A 53 -2.40 9.83 12.34
CA PHE A 53 -1.03 9.86 11.83
C PHE A 53 -0.29 11.13 12.27
N ARG A 54 -0.93 12.30 12.13
CA ARG A 54 -0.37 13.60 12.52
C ARG A 54 -0.15 13.72 14.02
N ALA A 55 -1.00 13.11 14.85
CA ALA A 55 -0.82 13.11 16.30
C ALA A 55 0.48 12.43 16.75
N GLU A 56 1.01 11.50 15.94
CA GLU A 56 2.24 10.77 16.21
C GLU A 56 3.45 11.26 15.39
N GLN A 57 3.25 12.30 14.59
CA GLN A 57 4.21 12.76 13.60
C GLN A 57 5.43 13.43 14.25
N THR A 58 6.60 13.21 13.65
CA THR A 58 7.84 13.92 13.99
C THR A 58 8.28 14.83 12.84
N VAL A 59 9.45 15.47 12.96
CA VAL A 59 10.04 16.27 11.86
C VAL A 59 10.14 15.48 10.55
N GLU A 60 10.43 14.19 10.65
CA GLU A 60 10.35 13.24 9.53
C GLU A 60 9.08 12.40 9.69
N PRO A 61 8.04 12.61 8.87
CA PRO A 61 6.72 12.08 9.17
C PRO A 61 6.63 10.54 9.27
N PHE A 62 7.52 9.84 8.58
CA PHE A 62 7.53 8.38 8.50
C PHE A 62 8.57 7.71 9.42
N ALA A 63 9.41 8.47 10.13
CA ALA A 63 10.53 7.92 10.88
C ALA A 63 10.08 6.99 12.01
N ARG A 64 8.98 7.31 12.70
CA ARG A 64 8.44 6.46 13.78
C ARG A 64 7.96 5.12 13.24
N GLN A 65 7.21 5.12 12.15
CA GLN A 65 6.65 3.92 11.54
C GLN A 65 7.73 3.05 10.90
N ALA A 66 8.77 3.65 10.31
CA ALA A 66 9.94 2.91 9.83
C ALA A 66 10.68 2.19 10.97
N ARG A 67 10.85 2.84 12.13
CA ARG A 67 11.43 2.18 13.33
C ARG A 67 10.53 1.06 13.84
N ALA A 68 9.21 1.26 13.86
CA ALA A 68 8.25 0.25 14.25
C ALA A 68 8.28 -0.96 13.29
N ALA A 69 8.43 -0.73 11.98
CA ALA A 69 8.59 -1.78 10.98
C ALA A 69 9.83 -2.63 11.25
N GLU A 70 10.96 -2.00 11.53
CA GLU A 70 12.21 -2.71 11.83
C GLU A 70 12.14 -3.48 13.16
N GLN A 71 11.44 -2.93 14.16
CA GLN A 71 11.21 -3.64 15.42
C GLN A 71 10.29 -4.85 15.23
N TRP A 72 9.21 -4.69 14.46
CA TRP A 72 8.29 -5.77 14.12
C TRP A 72 8.98 -6.88 13.36
N ARG A 73 9.81 -6.54 12.36
CA ARG A 73 10.68 -7.51 11.67
C ARG A 73 11.57 -8.28 12.65
N ARG A 74 12.31 -7.57 13.52
CA ARG A 74 13.22 -8.19 14.50
C ARG A 74 12.50 -9.04 15.56
N SER A 75 11.21 -8.77 15.80
CA SER A 75 10.39 -9.57 16.71
C SER A 75 9.92 -10.89 16.10
N GLY A 76 10.18 -11.14 14.81
CA GLY A 76 9.65 -12.30 14.10
C GLY A 76 8.20 -12.08 13.66
N TRP A 77 7.84 -10.86 13.26
CA TRP A 77 6.54 -10.54 12.68
C TRP A 77 5.36 -10.71 13.65
N VAL A 78 5.60 -10.56 14.95
CA VAL A 78 4.59 -10.77 15.99
C VAL A 78 3.54 -9.65 15.96
N GLY A 79 2.27 -10.04 15.87
CA GLY A 79 1.14 -9.12 15.90
C GLY A 79 0.91 -8.38 14.57
N PRO A 80 -0.04 -7.43 14.54
CA PRO A 80 -0.38 -6.70 13.34
C PRO A 80 0.80 -5.85 12.86
N CYS A 81 0.84 -5.62 11.55
CA CYS A 81 1.88 -4.83 10.89
C CYS A 81 1.73 -3.34 11.28
N PRO A 82 2.62 -2.77 12.11
CA PRO A 82 2.37 -1.48 12.78
C PRO A 82 2.52 -0.26 11.85
N PHE A 83 3.06 -0.45 10.65
CA PHE A 83 3.36 0.61 9.69
C PHE A 83 2.40 0.63 8.50
N LEU A 84 1.34 -0.19 8.52
CA LEU A 84 0.30 -0.15 7.49
C LEU A 84 -0.35 1.22 7.31
N PRO A 85 -0.64 2.02 8.37
CA PRO A 85 -1.17 3.36 8.19
C PRO A 85 -0.23 4.27 7.39
N ALA A 86 1.09 4.19 7.63
CA ALA A 86 2.08 4.93 6.85
C ALA A 86 2.03 4.55 5.37
N LEU A 87 2.02 3.25 5.06
CA LEU A 87 1.94 2.81 3.67
C LEU A 87 0.60 3.20 3.02
N ALA A 88 -0.51 3.12 3.76
CA ALA A 88 -1.83 3.54 3.29
C ALA A 88 -1.84 5.03 2.90
N MET A 89 -1.22 5.91 3.70
CA MET A 89 -1.06 7.34 3.35
C MET A 89 -0.34 7.53 2.02
N THR A 90 0.70 6.73 1.74
CA THR A 90 1.41 6.81 0.46
C THR A 90 0.55 6.34 -0.72
N VAL A 91 -0.29 5.31 -0.52
CA VAL A 91 -1.20 4.80 -1.53
C VAL A 91 -2.34 5.78 -1.80
N LEU A 92 -2.93 6.36 -0.75
CA LEU A 92 -3.97 7.40 -0.83
C LEU A 92 -3.50 8.61 -1.65
N ALA A 93 -2.25 9.05 -1.44
CA ALA A 93 -1.67 10.14 -2.21
C ALA A 93 -1.62 9.84 -3.72
N VAL A 94 -1.60 8.58 -4.12
CA VAL A 94 -1.67 8.16 -5.53
C VAL A 94 -3.12 7.96 -5.99
N THR A 95 -3.96 7.27 -5.21
CA THR A 95 -5.31 6.89 -5.62
C THR A 95 -6.27 8.08 -5.72
N GLU A 96 -6.00 9.14 -4.96
CA GLU A 96 -6.77 10.39 -5.00
C GLU A 96 -6.23 11.42 -5.99
N GLU A 97 -5.07 11.17 -6.60
CA GLU A 97 -4.54 12.03 -7.65
C GLU A 97 -5.30 11.76 -8.97
N PRO A 98 -5.75 12.81 -9.70
CA PRO A 98 -6.33 12.62 -11.03
C PRO A 98 -5.38 11.87 -11.97
N LEU A 99 -5.93 10.86 -12.67
CA LEU A 99 -5.18 10.05 -13.64
C LEU A 99 -4.43 10.96 -14.64
N GLY A 100 -3.11 10.79 -14.73
CA GLY A 100 -2.24 11.50 -15.67
C GLY A 100 -1.44 12.66 -15.08
N SER A 101 -1.70 13.07 -13.84
CA SER A 101 -0.79 13.96 -13.11
C SER A 101 0.38 13.15 -12.53
N SER A 102 1.60 13.49 -12.92
CA SER A 102 2.82 12.85 -12.40
C SER A 102 3.46 13.62 -11.24
N HIS A 103 3.06 14.87 -11.04
CA HIS A 103 3.72 15.82 -10.13
C HIS A 103 2.92 16.10 -8.84
N GLY A 104 1.73 15.54 -8.68
CA GLY A 104 0.82 15.83 -7.58
C GLY A 104 0.87 14.85 -6.43
N VAL A 105 1.51 13.68 -6.54
CA VAL A 105 1.61 12.71 -5.43
C VAL A 105 2.19 13.35 -4.18
N TYR A 106 3.34 14.02 -4.28
CA TYR A 106 3.96 14.64 -3.10
C TYR A 106 3.17 15.84 -2.59
N ARG A 107 2.54 16.62 -3.47
CA ARG A 107 1.60 17.66 -3.08
C ARG A 107 0.45 17.10 -2.25
N ARG A 108 -0.19 16.04 -2.74
CA ARG A 108 -1.30 15.38 -2.05
C ARG A 108 -0.82 14.72 -0.77
N LEU A 109 0.34 14.08 -0.78
CA LEU A 109 0.90 13.46 0.40
C LEU A 109 1.21 14.50 1.49
N ASN A 110 1.81 15.64 1.13
CA ASN A 110 2.08 16.72 2.06
C ASN A 110 0.78 17.26 2.67
N ASP A 111 -0.26 17.44 1.85
CA ASP A 111 -1.60 17.82 2.32
C ASP A 111 -2.18 16.78 3.32
N LEU A 112 -2.12 15.49 3.01
CA LEU A 112 -2.52 14.41 3.93
C LEU A 112 -1.70 14.43 5.23
N LEU A 113 -0.41 14.74 5.17
CA LEU A 113 0.49 14.86 6.33
C LEU A 113 0.34 16.20 7.09
N GLY A 114 -0.54 17.12 6.64
CA GLY A 114 -0.68 18.45 7.25
C GLY A 114 0.56 19.33 7.07
N LEU A 115 1.38 19.05 6.06
CA LEU A 115 2.51 19.86 5.62
C LEU A 115 2.06 20.85 4.54
N GLU A 116 2.93 21.81 4.20
CA GLU A 116 2.68 22.71 3.08
C GLU A 116 2.47 21.89 1.79
N PRO A 117 1.36 22.06 1.05
CA PRO A 117 1.02 21.26 -0.11
C PRO A 117 1.85 21.68 -1.34
N ASP A 118 3.16 21.46 -1.29
CA ASP A 118 4.08 21.65 -2.40
C ASP A 118 4.49 20.31 -3.04
N ALA A 119 5.12 20.37 -4.22
CA ALA A 119 5.53 19.16 -4.95
C ALA A 119 6.81 18.51 -4.40
N LYS A 120 7.36 19.01 -3.28
CA LYS A 120 8.60 18.46 -2.71
C LYS A 120 8.28 17.21 -1.92
N GLU A 121 9.23 16.30 -1.96
CA GLU A 121 9.20 15.11 -1.15
C GLU A 121 9.13 15.45 0.35
N PRO A 122 8.26 14.79 1.15
CA PRO A 122 8.24 14.97 2.60
C PRO A 122 9.60 14.60 3.23
N PRO A 123 10.03 15.28 4.32
CA PRO A 123 11.30 14.98 4.97
C PRO A 123 11.47 13.50 5.32
N GLY A 124 12.59 12.90 4.89
CA GLY A 124 12.94 11.51 5.17
C GLY A 124 12.18 10.45 4.34
N TYR A 125 11.26 10.83 3.45
CA TYR A 125 10.43 9.89 2.68
C TYR A 125 11.26 8.85 1.91
N SER A 126 12.27 9.28 1.14
CA SER A 126 13.16 8.43 0.33
C SER A 126 13.98 7.43 1.13
N SER A 127 14.12 7.63 2.44
CA SER A 127 14.78 6.67 3.34
C SER A 127 13.76 5.72 3.96
N HIS A 128 12.68 6.27 4.54
CA HIS A 128 11.75 5.52 5.38
C HIS A 128 10.72 4.71 4.59
N VAL A 129 10.15 5.30 3.54
CA VAL A 129 9.05 4.65 2.80
C VAL A 129 9.54 3.43 2.00
N PRO A 130 10.66 3.49 1.26
CA PRO A 130 11.21 2.31 0.60
C PRO A 130 11.55 1.19 1.58
N GLN A 131 12.10 1.52 2.76
CA GLN A 131 12.39 0.52 3.80
C GLN A 131 11.11 -0.21 4.24
N MET A 132 10.03 0.53 4.54
CA MET A 132 8.76 -0.08 4.93
C MET A 132 8.18 -1.00 3.85
N TRP A 133 8.24 -0.60 2.57
CA TRP A 133 7.81 -1.45 1.46
C TRP A 133 8.66 -2.71 1.29
N GLN A 134 9.97 -2.63 1.53
CA GLN A 134 10.86 -3.79 1.51
C GLN A 134 10.52 -4.76 2.64
N ILE A 135 10.31 -4.26 3.86
CA ILE A 135 9.90 -5.07 5.02
C ILE A 135 8.54 -5.74 4.76
N TRP A 136 7.58 -5.01 4.17
CA TRP A 136 6.29 -5.57 3.77
C TRP A 136 6.43 -6.73 2.78
N ASN A 137 7.24 -6.56 1.74
CA ASN A 137 7.50 -7.61 0.76
C ASN A 137 8.23 -8.81 1.39
N GLU A 138 9.19 -8.57 2.28
CA GLU A 138 9.90 -9.62 3.02
C GLU A 138 8.93 -10.49 3.83
N TRP A 139 8.02 -9.84 4.58
CA TRP A 139 6.98 -10.53 5.33
C TRP A 139 6.09 -11.39 4.43
N LEU A 140 5.66 -10.88 3.26
CA LEU A 140 4.84 -11.64 2.31
C LEU A 140 5.57 -12.82 1.63
N THR A 141 6.91 -12.89 1.72
CA THR A 141 7.66 -14.08 1.28
C THR A 141 7.83 -15.14 2.37
N THR A 142 7.47 -14.82 3.62
CA THR A 142 7.69 -15.66 4.80
C THR A 142 6.39 -15.85 5.57
N GLU A 143 6.26 -15.28 6.77
CA GLU A 143 5.11 -15.45 7.66
C GLU A 143 3.80 -14.88 7.09
N GLY A 144 3.87 -13.95 6.14
CA GLY A 144 2.70 -13.37 5.47
C GLY A 144 2.24 -14.14 4.22
N ALA A 145 2.93 -15.21 3.82
CA ALA A 145 2.70 -15.87 2.53
C ALA A 145 1.30 -16.47 2.37
N HIS A 146 0.61 -16.79 3.49
CA HIS A 146 -0.78 -17.26 3.46
C HIS A 146 -1.78 -16.14 3.16
N TYR A 147 -1.42 -14.86 3.37
CA TYR A 147 -2.23 -13.72 2.95
C TYR A 147 -2.01 -13.36 1.48
N GLY A 148 -0.87 -13.76 0.90
CA GLY A 148 -0.58 -13.60 -0.52
C GLY A 148 0.90 -13.35 -0.79
N ARG A 149 1.20 -13.03 -2.04
CA ARG A 149 2.55 -12.81 -2.58
C ARG A 149 2.85 -11.32 -2.67
N PRO A 150 4.13 -10.92 -2.58
CA PRO A 150 4.55 -9.54 -2.75
C PRO A 150 4.12 -8.96 -4.09
N SER A 151 3.51 -7.77 -4.06
CA SER A 151 3.05 -7.07 -5.25
C SER A 151 3.69 -5.69 -5.42
N ALA A 152 4.19 -5.09 -4.32
CA ALA A 152 4.77 -3.76 -4.33
C ALA A 152 6.11 -3.77 -5.07
N ARG A 153 6.24 -2.87 -6.05
CA ARG A 153 7.45 -2.73 -6.86
C ARG A 153 7.71 -1.26 -7.13
N SER A 154 8.98 -0.89 -7.19
CA SER A 154 9.40 0.40 -7.73
C SER A 154 9.81 0.26 -9.20
N TYR A 155 9.67 1.33 -9.97
CA TYR A 155 10.06 1.39 -11.39
C TYR A 155 10.68 2.76 -11.72
N PRO A 156 11.86 2.81 -12.37
CA PRO A 156 12.44 4.07 -12.87
C PRO A 156 11.53 4.73 -13.92
N PRO A 157 11.29 6.06 -13.91
CA PRO A 157 12.00 7.10 -13.13
C PRO A 157 11.42 7.37 -11.73
N TYR A 158 10.32 6.75 -11.32
CA TYR A 158 9.62 7.04 -10.07
C TYR A 158 10.13 6.16 -8.92
N VAL A 159 11.41 6.27 -8.56
CA VAL A 159 12.05 5.32 -7.63
C VAL A 159 11.35 5.25 -6.26
N TYR A 160 10.90 6.39 -5.72
CA TYR A 160 10.30 6.43 -4.38
C TYR A 160 8.76 6.39 -4.38
N GLN A 161 8.11 7.02 -5.36
CA GLN A 161 6.65 6.96 -5.52
C GLN A 161 6.18 5.66 -6.19
N GLY A 162 7.08 4.97 -6.91
CA GLY A 162 6.76 3.78 -7.69
C GLY A 162 6.15 2.65 -6.87
N TRP A 163 6.59 2.50 -5.62
CA TRP A 163 6.01 1.54 -4.68
C TRP A 163 4.52 1.78 -4.47
N ALA A 164 4.14 2.97 -4.01
CA ALA A 164 2.74 3.34 -3.81
C ALA A 164 1.95 3.29 -5.14
N ARG A 165 2.55 3.77 -6.23
CA ARG A 165 1.94 3.71 -7.57
C ARG A 165 1.61 2.28 -8.01
N SER A 166 2.50 1.32 -7.78
CA SER A 166 2.24 -0.09 -8.10
C SER A 166 1.04 -0.68 -7.35
N GLN A 167 0.66 -0.07 -6.22
CA GLN A 167 -0.49 -0.50 -5.42
C GLN A 167 -1.77 0.21 -5.84
N GLY A 168 -1.69 1.50 -6.20
CA GLY A 168 -2.85 2.36 -6.49
C GLY A 168 -3.39 2.36 -7.93
N ILE A 169 -2.67 1.83 -8.93
CA ILE A 169 -3.07 1.95 -10.35
C ILE A 169 -4.38 1.25 -10.70
N ILE A 170 -4.75 0.17 -10.02
CA ILE A 170 -5.95 -0.62 -10.33
C ILE A 170 -6.80 -0.71 -9.08
N ARG A 171 -8.06 -0.25 -9.17
CA ARG A 171 -9.01 -0.38 -8.06
C ARG A 171 -9.22 -1.84 -7.72
N HIS A 172 -9.51 -2.14 -6.46
CA HIS A 172 -9.71 -3.52 -6.02
C HIS A 172 -10.73 -4.28 -6.90
N ARG A 173 -11.88 -3.67 -7.22
CA ARG A 173 -12.93 -4.26 -8.07
C ARG A 173 -12.47 -4.51 -9.50
N GLU A 174 -11.74 -3.58 -10.10
CA GLU A 174 -11.21 -3.70 -11.46
C GLU A 174 -10.16 -4.81 -11.54
N ARG A 175 -9.40 -4.98 -10.46
CA ARG A 175 -8.37 -6.02 -10.37
C ARG A 175 -8.96 -7.42 -10.33
N LEU A 176 -10.03 -7.64 -9.55
CA LEU A 176 -10.73 -8.93 -9.53
C LEU A 176 -11.20 -9.30 -10.94
N LEU A 177 -11.77 -8.35 -11.68
CA LEU A 177 -12.20 -8.56 -13.07
C LEU A 177 -11.02 -8.89 -14.00
N ILE A 178 -9.85 -8.25 -13.81
CA ILE A 178 -8.64 -8.55 -14.59
C ILE A 178 -8.09 -9.93 -14.24
N GLU A 179 -8.02 -10.28 -12.95
CA GLU A 179 -7.54 -11.59 -12.50
C GLU A 179 -8.45 -12.72 -13.02
N ASP A 180 -9.77 -12.55 -12.92
CA ASP A 180 -10.76 -13.48 -13.46
C ASP A 180 -10.64 -13.60 -14.98
N PHE A 181 -10.47 -12.47 -15.68
CA PHE A 181 -10.26 -12.46 -17.12
C PHE A 181 -8.99 -13.23 -17.51
N VAL A 182 -7.85 -12.95 -16.86
CA VAL A 182 -6.58 -13.61 -17.15
C VAL A 182 -6.63 -15.10 -16.80
N ALA A 183 -7.27 -15.49 -15.69
CA ALA A 183 -7.45 -16.88 -15.31
C ALA A 183 -8.39 -17.63 -16.27
N GLY A 184 -9.36 -16.94 -16.87
CA GLY A 184 -10.30 -17.48 -17.84
C GLY A 184 -9.76 -17.62 -19.26
N VAL A 185 -8.61 -17.02 -19.60
CA VAL A 185 -7.96 -17.18 -20.91
C VAL A 185 -7.18 -18.49 -20.91
N PRO A 186 -7.56 -19.51 -21.72
CA PRO A 186 -6.76 -20.71 -21.88
C PRO A 186 -5.39 -20.29 -22.42
N HIS A 187 -4.33 -20.64 -21.70
CA HIS A 187 -2.98 -20.44 -22.21
C HIS A 187 -2.88 -21.20 -23.53
N ALA A 188 -2.74 -20.47 -24.64
CA ALA A 188 -2.44 -21.06 -25.93
C ALA A 188 -1.10 -21.78 -25.77
N ARG A 189 -1.15 -23.09 -25.49
CA ARG A 189 0.02 -23.96 -25.57
C ARG A 189 0.60 -23.77 -26.96
N GLY A 190 1.87 -23.37 -26.99
CA GLY A 190 2.62 -23.16 -28.21
C GLY A 190 2.39 -24.34 -29.15
N ARG A 191 2.09 -24.02 -30.40
CA ARG A 191 2.18 -24.98 -31.49
C ARG A 191 3.62 -25.49 -31.51
N ASP A 192 3.82 -26.73 -31.07
CA ASP A 192 4.97 -27.52 -31.49
C ASP A 192 4.94 -27.55 -33.02
N THR A 193 5.82 -26.78 -33.64
CA THR A 193 6.17 -26.99 -35.03
C THR A 193 7.08 -28.21 -35.10
N ASP A 194 6.48 -29.40 -34.99
CA ASP A 194 7.05 -30.60 -35.57
C ASP A 194 6.98 -30.44 -37.09
N ARG A 195 8.05 -29.87 -37.65
CA ARG A 195 8.37 -30.04 -39.08
C ARG A 195 9.28 -31.24 -39.18
N ALA A 196 8.66 -32.39 -39.42
CA ALA A 196 9.28 -33.50 -40.12
C ALA A 196 9.68 -33.03 -41.53
N THR A 197 10.98 -33.06 -41.82
CA THR A 197 11.62 -33.65 -43.01
C THR A 197 13.12 -33.44 -42.94
#